data_AF-A0A5J6SK05-F1
#
_entry.id   AF-A0A5J6SK05-F1
#
_cell.length_a   1.000
_cell.length_b   1.000
_cell.length_c   1.000
_cell.angle_alpha   90.00
_cell.angle_beta   90.00
_cell.angle_gamma   90.00
#
_symmetry.space_group_name_H-M   'P 1'
#
loop_
_entity.id
_entity.type
_entity.pdbx_description
1 polymer ?
#
loop_
_entity_poly.entity_id
_entity_poly.type
_entity_poly.pdbx_seq_one_letter_code
_entity_poly.pdbx_strand_id
1 'polypeptide(L)'
;MLSNTIGETKTARNFFGIHLSLSSDMLRFDIYKEDGEVFEDLAYRALKIAVMATKRKQIRNLPGYYKGVLRKLIDETYFKDMFMYFDVPLGDFYFPENYEPS
;
A
#
# COMPACT_ATOMS: atom_id res chain seq x y z
N MET A 1 4.19 18.47 9.40
CA MET A 1 5.43 18.17 8.66
C MET A 1 5.22 18.06 7.15
N LEU A 2 4.25 17.27 6.66
CA LEU A 2 3.98 17.11 5.22
C LEU A 2 3.50 18.37 4.49
N SER A 3 2.79 19.26 5.20
CA SER A 3 2.25 20.52 4.67
C SER A 3 3.32 21.54 4.24
N ASN A 4 4.50 21.53 4.86
CA ASN A 4 5.58 22.47 4.55
C ASN A 4 6.49 22.00 3.39
N THR A 5 6.41 20.72 3.00
CA THR A 5 7.32 20.12 2.01
C THR A 5 6.74 20.14 0.59
N ILE A 6 5.43 20.29 0.45
CA ILE A 6 4.73 20.13 -0.83
C ILE A 6 4.00 21.45 -1.12
N GLY A 7 4.68 22.36 -1.84
CA GLY A 7 4.14 23.66 -2.23
C GLY A 7 2.80 23.62 -3.01
N GLU A 8 2.35 22.44 -3.45
CA GLU A 8 0.98 22.21 -3.93
C GLU A 8 0.11 21.54 -2.87
N THR A 9 -0.75 22.34 -2.24
CA THR A 9 -1.65 21.87 -1.18
C THR A 9 -2.62 20.77 -1.62
N LYS A 10 -2.97 20.68 -2.91
CA LYS A 10 -3.87 19.62 -3.45
C LYS A 10 -3.16 18.28 -3.53
N THR A 11 -1.93 18.25 -4.05
CA THR A 11 -1.14 17.02 -4.18
C THR A 11 -0.76 16.47 -2.81
N ALA A 12 -0.39 17.35 -1.87
CA ALA A 12 -0.16 16.99 -0.48
C ALA A 12 -1.39 16.37 0.19
N ARG A 13 -2.57 16.99 0.01
CA ARG A 13 -3.85 16.47 0.51
C ARG A 13 -4.20 15.11 -0.08
N ASN A 14 -3.92 14.90 -1.37
CA ASN A 14 -4.15 13.60 -2.02
C ASN A 14 -3.26 12.51 -1.42
N PHE A 15 -1.97 12.77 -1.20
CA PHE A 15 -1.08 11.79 -0.57
C PHE A 15 -1.52 11.49 0.86
N PHE A 16 -1.85 12.52 1.64
CA PHE A 16 -2.33 12.34 3.00
C PHE A 16 -3.63 11.52 3.04
N GLY A 17 -4.60 11.83 2.16
CA GLY A 17 -5.85 11.06 2.08
C GLY A 17 -5.64 9.60 1.68
N ILE A 18 -4.69 9.32 0.78
CA ILE A 18 -4.32 7.95 0.41
C ILE A 18 -3.68 7.22 1.59
N HIS A 19 -2.73 7.85 2.28
CA HIS A 19 -2.12 7.27 3.48
C HIS A 19 -3.18 6.96 4.53
N LEU A 20 -4.01 7.95 4.88
CA LEU A 20 -5.05 7.80 5.89
C LEU A 20 -6.05 6.68 5.54
N SER A 21 -6.46 6.58 4.27
CA SER A 21 -7.35 5.49 3.84
C SER A 21 -6.71 4.13 4.04
N LEU A 22 -5.45 3.95 3.63
CA LEU A 22 -4.78 2.64 3.72
C LEU A 22 -4.41 2.27 5.16
N SER A 23 -3.97 3.23 5.97
CA SER A 23 -3.63 2.97 7.37
C SER A 23 -4.88 2.76 8.22
N SER A 24 -5.93 3.57 8.05
CA SER A 24 -7.16 3.44 8.86
C SER A 24 -7.85 2.10 8.65
N ASP A 25 -7.78 1.51 7.46
CA ASP A 25 -8.36 0.18 7.21
C ASP A 25 -7.62 -0.91 7.99
N MET A 26 -6.29 -0.78 8.12
CA MET A 26 -5.44 -1.72 8.87
C MET A 26 -5.53 -1.52 10.39
N LEU A 27 -5.48 -0.26 10.85
CA LEU A 27 -5.48 0.11 12.26
C LEU A 27 -6.81 -0.21 12.99
N ARG A 28 -7.86 -0.57 12.24
CA ARG A 28 -9.11 -1.11 12.81
C ARG A 28 -8.94 -2.50 13.43
N PHE A 29 -7.92 -3.24 13.03
CA PHE A 29 -7.64 -4.56 13.59
C PHE A 29 -6.71 -4.43 14.80
N ASP A 30 -7.08 -5.03 15.93
CA ASP A 30 -6.31 -4.91 17.18
C ASP A 30 -4.84 -5.33 17.04
N ILE A 31 -4.55 -6.29 16.17
CA ILE A 31 -3.19 -6.78 15.88
C ILE A 31 -2.27 -5.71 15.26
N TYR A 32 -2.82 -4.65 14.68
CA TYR A 32 -2.07 -3.55 14.04
C TYR A 32 -2.28 -2.20 14.72
N LYS A 33 -3.04 -2.14 15.82
CA LYS A 33 -3.53 -0.88 16.42
C LYS A 33 -2.42 0.08 16.85
N GLU A 34 -1.28 -0.46 17.26
CA GLU A 34 -0.11 0.30 17.73
C GLU A 34 0.87 0.65 16.58
N ASP A 35 0.58 0.22 15.34
CA ASP A 35 1.49 0.37 14.20
C ASP A 35 1.35 1.72 13.48
N GLY A 36 0.72 2.70 14.11
CA GLY A 36 0.51 4.03 13.51
C GLY A 36 1.80 4.65 12.98
N GLU A 37 2.89 4.60 13.76
CA GLU A 37 4.21 5.10 13.36
C GLU A 37 4.82 4.32 12.19
N VAL A 38 4.56 3.00 12.11
CA VAL A 38 5.02 2.17 10.99
C VAL A 38 4.34 2.64 9.70
N PHE A 39 3.02 2.86 9.72
CA PHE A 39 2.30 3.37 8.55
C PHE A 39 2.75 4.78 8.13
N GLU A 40 3.13 5.65 9.08
CA GLU A 40 3.71 6.96 8.77
C GLU A 40 5.08 6.83 8.08
N ASP A 41 5.96 5.96 8.56
CA ASP A 41 7.26 5.71 7.93
C ASP A 41 7.11 5.12 6.52
N LEU A 42 6.21 4.14 6.34
CA LEU A 42 5.91 3.57 5.03
C LEU A 42 5.36 4.63 4.06
N ALA A 43 4.49 5.52 4.53
CA ALA A 43 3.97 6.64 3.75
C ALA A 43 5.07 7.64 3.37
N TYR A 44 6.00 7.93 4.27
CA TYR A 44 7.15 8.79 3.99
C TYR A 44 8.10 8.16 2.94
N ARG A 45 8.40 6.86 3.08
CA ARG A 45 9.20 6.11 2.10
C ARG A 45 8.53 6.08 0.73
N ALA A 46 7.23 5.83 0.67
CA ALA A 46 6.47 5.85 -0.58
C ALA A 46 6.51 7.21 -1.26
N LEU A 47 6.40 8.30 -0.49
CA LEU A 47 6.50 9.67 -1.00
C LEU A 47 7.88 9.93 -1.60
N LYS A 48 8.95 9.55 -0.89
CA LYS A 48 10.32 9.69 -1.38
C LYS A 48 10.53 8.93 -2.69
N ILE A 49 10.03 7.70 -2.78
CA ILE A 49 10.11 6.89 -4.01
C ILE A 49 9.33 7.55 -5.16
N ALA A 50 8.12 8.03 -4.91
CA ALA A 50 7.29 8.71 -5.91
C ALA A 50 7.99 9.96 -6.46
N VAL A 51 8.54 10.81 -5.59
CA VAL A 51 9.31 12.00 -5.97
C VAL A 51 10.60 11.65 -6.72
N MET A 52 11.30 10.59 -6.32
CA MET A 52 12.49 10.16 -7.05
C MET A 52 12.16 9.58 -8.43
N ALA A 53 10.98 8.96 -8.59
CA ALA A 53 10.54 8.43 -9.86
C ALA A 53 10.18 9.54 -10.87
N THR A 54 9.60 10.67 -10.44
CA THR A 54 9.31 11.81 -11.34
C THR A 54 10.57 12.43 -11.94
N LYS A 55 11.72 12.31 -11.26
CA LYS A 55 13.02 12.75 -11.79
C LYS A 55 13.53 11.87 -12.94
N ARG A 56 13.04 10.62 -13.06
CA ARG A 56 13.53 9.63 -14.03
C ARG A 56 12.57 9.40 -15.18
N LYS A 57 11.27 9.58 -14.96
CA LYS A 57 10.22 9.33 -15.95
C LYS A 57 9.04 10.27 -15.75
N GLN A 58 8.30 10.52 -16.82
CA GLN A 58 7.07 11.28 -16.78
C GLN A 58 5.97 10.42 -16.15
N ILE A 59 5.41 10.86 -15.01
CA ILE A 59 4.36 10.15 -14.28
C ILE A 59 3.06 10.93 -14.44
N ARG A 60 2.15 10.41 -15.28
CA ARG A 60 0.86 11.04 -15.57
C ARG A 60 -0.07 11.14 -14.35
N ASN A 61 -0.03 10.14 -13.46
CA ASN A 61 -0.84 10.10 -12.24
C ASN A 61 0.06 9.85 -11.01
N LEU A 62 0.62 10.92 -10.45
CA LEU A 62 1.53 10.82 -9.30
C LEU A 62 0.84 10.32 -8.02
N PRO A 63 -0.39 10.75 -7.65
CA PRO A 63 -1.14 10.16 -6.53
C PRO A 63 -1.40 8.65 -6.71
N GLY A 64 -1.78 8.22 -7.92
CA GLY A 64 -1.97 6.80 -8.22
C GLY A 64 -0.66 6.00 -8.10
N TYR A 65 0.45 6.56 -8.57
CA TYR A 65 1.77 5.96 -8.41
C TYR A 65 2.16 5.82 -6.92
N TYR A 66 1.98 6.89 -6.15
CA TYR A 66 2.20 6.89 -4.70
C TYR A 66 1.36 5.80 -3.99
N LYS A 67 0.07 5.70 -4.31
CA LYS A 67 -0.82 4.66 -3.78
C LYS A 67 -0.28 3.26 -4.05
N GLY A 68 0.18 3.01 -5.28
CA GLY A 68 0.75 1.71 -5.66
C GLY A 68 2.02 1.38 -4.89
N VAL A 69 2.92 2.35 -4.71
CA VAL A 69 4.15 2.18 -3.92
C VAL A 69 3.81 1.93 -2.45
N LEU A 70 2.93 2.73 -1.86
CA LEU A 70 2.55 2.57 -0.44
C LEU A 70 1.91 1.21 -0.19
N ARG A 71 0.98 0.77 -1.05
CA ARG A 71 0.36 -0.55 -0.92
C ARG A 71 1.40 -1.66 -0.97
N LYS A 72 2.32 -1.60 -1.94
CA LYS A 72 3.40 -2.59 -2.04
C LYS A 72 4.29 -2.62 -0.78
N LEU A 73 4.63 -1.47 -0.21
CA LEU A 73 5.41 -1.40 1.02
C LEU A 73 4.67 -1.97 2.24
N ILE A 74 3.35 -1.77 2.33
CA ILE A 74 2.50 -2.39 3.36
C ILE A 74 2.48 -3.91 3.15
N ASP A 75 2.26 -4.35 1.91
CA ASP A 75 2.23 -5.78 1.57
C ASP A 75 3.55 -6.47 1.93
N GLU A 76 4.69 -5.83 1.62
CA GLU A 76 6.01 -6.35 1.97
C GLU A 76 6.30 -6.34 3.47
N THR A 77 5.67 -5.45 4.25
CA THR A 77 5.86 -5.36 5.70
C THR A 77 5.02 -6.40 6.44
N TYR A 78 3.76 -6.58 6.03
CA TYR A 78 2.79 -7.38 6.79
C TYR A 78 2.40 -8.71 6.17
N PHE A 79 2.51 -8.82 4.85
CA PHE A 79 2.00 -9.99 4.12
C PHE A 79 3.08 -10.77 3.39
N LYS A 80 4.34 -10.32 3.46
CA LYS A 80 5.46 -10.95 2.77
C LYS A 80 5.68 -12.40 3.17
N ASP A 81 5.36 -12.78 4.40
CA ASP A 81 5.50 -14.17 4.83
C ASP A 81 4.15 -14.85 5.06
N MET A 82 3.03 -14.17 4.74
CA MET A 82 1.67 -14.71 4.94
C MET A 82 1.46 -15.99 4.11
N PHE A 83 2.10 -16.10 2.95
CA PHE A 83 2.06 -17.32 2.13
C PHE A 83 2.71 -18.53 2.82
N MET A 84 3.59 -18.32 3.81
CA MET A 84 4.23 -19.40 4.57
C MET A 84 3.35 -19.96 5.69
N TYR A 85 2.29 -19.24 6.08
CA TYR A 85 1.35 -19.68 7.12
C TYR A 85 0.15 -20.46 6.57
N PHE A 86 0.06 -20.62 5.25
CA PHE A 86 -0.87 -21.58 4.66
C PHE A 86 -0.16 -22.93 4.58
N ASP A 87 -0.44 -23.81 5.55
CA ASP A 87 -0.01 -25.22 5.54
C ASP A 87 -0.68 -26.04 4.42
N VAL A 88 -1.61 -25.45 3.68
CA VAL A 88 -2.32 -26.11 2.59
C VAL A 88 -1.69 -25.68 1.26
N PRO A 89 -1.08 -26.62 0.51
CA PRO A 89 -0.75 -26.37 -0.88
C PRO A 89 -2.01 -25.86 -1.59
N LEU A 90 -1.90 -24.82 -2.43
CA LEU A 90 -3.00 -24.34 -3.29
C LEU A 90 -3.53 -25.39 -4.30
N GLY A 91 -3.07 -26.64 -4.20
CA GLY A 91 -3.49 -27.78 -5.01
C GLY A 91 -4.91 -28.26 -4.74
N ASP A 92 -5.52 -27.90 -3.60
CA ASP A 92 -6.86 -28.34 -3.22
C ASP A 92 -7.91 -27.22 -3.28
N PHE A 93 -7.75 -26.24 -4.17
CA PHE A 93 -8.94 -25.51 -4.63
C PHE A 93 -9.86 -26.53 -5.31
N TYR A 94 -10.92 -26.93 -4.60
CA TYR A 94 -11.97 -27.79 -5.15
C TYR A 94 -12.55 -27.12 -6.39
N PHE A 95 -12.13 -27.60 -7.57
CA PHE A 95 -12.88 -27.41 -8.79
C PHE A 95 -13.97 -28.48 -8.78
N PRO A 96 -15.26 -28.11 -8.64
CA PRO A 96 -16.33 -29.07 -8.87
C PRO A 96 -16.12 -29.65 -10.28
N GLU A 97 -16.31 -30.96 -10.47
CA GLU A 97 -16.08 -31.68 -11.73
C GLU A 97 -16.80 -31.07 -12.97
N ASN A 98 -17.68 -30.09 -12.75
CA ASN A 98 -18.47 -29.40 -13.77
C ASN A 98 -18.00 -27.96 -14.05
N TYR A 99 -16.78 -27.58 -13.67
CA TYR A 99 -16.24 -26.25 -14.01
C TYR A 99 -15.79 -26.20 -15.48
N GLU A 100 -16.70 -25.78 -16.36
CA GLU A 100 -16.34 -25.36 -17.72
C GLU A 100 -16.07 -23.85 -17.72
N PRO A 101 -14.84 -23.39 -18.03
CA PRO A 101 -14.54 -21.97 -18.16
C PRO A 101 -15.22 -21.42 -19.43
N SER A 102 -16.11 -20.45 -19.25
CA SER A 102 -16.75 -19.65 -20.32
C SER A 102 -15.80 -18.65 -20.95
#